data_AF-A0A924B718-F1
#
_entry.id   AF-A0A924B718-F1
#
_cell.length_a   1.000
_cell.length_b   1.000
_cell.length_c   1.000
_cell.angle_alpha   90.00
_cell.angle_beta   90.00
_cell.angle_gamma   90.00
#
_symmetry.space_group_name_H-M   'P 1'
#
loop_
_entity.id
_entity.type
_entity.pdbx_description
1 polymer ?
#
loop_
_entity_poly.entity_id
_entity_poly.type
_entity_poly.pdbx_seq_one_letter_code
_entity_poly.pdbx_strand_id
1 'polypeptide(L)'
;MIFVLMALLIIVFSFAFLSFVAQSKMQFRTACTNDSIELQKKIIVAEKTLFALNPVSTALKIAYHILELERLAALANPELLPIIEAKIQQVTAARQALDKSQKAIIRAAELIIKVEIARSTVAMNKTAYETRDRWSYFLQSVFIVKPDRIPKFAVQPDSDDIASNYGLTKGYKQEQMVAYNWQLLFFTKNDVQQVLESRGLFEMACGATADKDDKKWLVEIRKDKF
;
A
#
# COMPACT_ATOMS: atom_id res chain seq x y z
N MET A 1 53.51 -0.55 22.74
CA MET A 1 53.03 -1.34 21.57
C MET A 1 51.61 -1.85 21.76
N ILE A 2 51.28 -2.50 22.88
CA ILE A 2 49.93 -3.04 23.17
C ILE A 2 48.83 -1.95 23.15
N PHE A 3 49.07 -0.79 23.77
CA PHE A 3 48.11 0.32 23.79
C PHE A 3 47.82 0.90 22.39
N VAL A 4 48.83 0.96 21.52
CA VAL A 4 48.67 1.43 20.13
C VAL A 4 47.85 0.43 19.32
N LEU A 5 48.08 -0.87 19.51
CA LEU A 5 47.31 -1.94 18.88
C LEU A 5 45.83 -1.91 19.33
N MET A 6 45.56 -1.76 20.63
CA MET A 6 44.19 -1.63 21.15
C MET A 6 43.49 -0.39 20.60
N ALA A 7 44.14 0.77 20.59
CA ALA A 7 43.56 2.00 20.05
C ALA A 7 43.19 1.83 18.56
N LEU A 8 44.06 1.16 17.78
CA LEU A 8 43.82 0.90 16.37
C LEU A 8 42.64 -0.07 16.15
N LEU A 9 42.51 -1.10 16.98
CA LEU A 9 41.36 -2.02 16.95
C LEU A 9 40.04 -1.32 17.29
N ILE A 10 40.04 -0.43 18.29
CA ILE A 10 38.85 0.35 18.66
C ILE A 10 38.43 1.29 17.52
N ILE A 11 39.38 1.94 16.85
CA ILE A 11 39.11 2.82 15.70
C ILE A 11 38.52 2.00 14.55
N VAL A 12 39.13 0.86 14.22
CA VAL A 12 38.63 -0.04 13.16
C VAL A 12 37.22 -0.52 13.48
N PHE A 13 36.97 -0.96 14.72
CA PHE A 13 35.64 -1.38 15.15
C PHE A 13 34.63 -0.25 15.04
N SER A 14 34.97 0.95 15.49
CA SER A 14 34.06 2.11 15.48
C SER A 14 33.69 2.50 14.05
N PHE A 15 34.67 2.52 13.13
CA PHE A 15 34.43 2.81 11.72
C PHE A 15 33.59 1.72 11.04
N ALA A 16 33.89 0.46 11.35
CA ALA A 16 33.16 -0.70 10.85
C ALA A 16 31.69 -0.66 11.33
N PHE A 17 31.46 -0.36 12.60
CA PHE A 17 30.15 -0.18 13.20
C PHE A 17 29.35 0.97 12.57
N LEU A 18 29.98 2.14 12.37
CA LEU A 18 29.34 3.27 11.69
C LEU A 18 28.95 2.90 10.25
N SER A 19 29.81 2.16 9.55
CA SER A 19 29.54 1.66 8.21
C SER A 19 28.35 0.69 8.19
N PHE A 20 28.26 -0.22 9.17
CA PHE A 20 27.12 -1.13 9.33
C PHE A 20 25.79 -0.37 9.50
N VAL A 21 25.75 0.58 10.43
CA VAL A 21 24.53 1.37 10.70
C VAL A 21 24.15 2.19 9.47
N ALA A 22 25.13 2.83 8.82
CA ALA A 22 24.91 3.63 7.61
C ALA A 22 24.37 2.78 6.45
N GLN A 23 24.96 1.61 6.18
CA GLN A 23 24.52 0.71 5.12
C GLN A 23 23.12 0.17 5.40
N SER A 24 22.85 -0.29 6.63
CA SER A 24 21.54 -0.80 7.02
C SER A 24 20.44 0.26 6.85
N LYS A 25 20.74 1.50 7.26
CA LYS A 25 19.84 2.64 7.12
C LYS A 25 19.56 3.00 5.67
N MET A 26 20.60 3.02 4.83
CA MET A 26 20.47 3.33 3.41
C MET A 26 19.67 2.26 2.67
N GLN A 27 19.97 0.98 2.91
CA GLN A 27 19.26 -0.14 2.29
C GLN A 27 17.77 -0.14 2.66
N PHE A 28 17.44 0.02 3.94
CA PHE A 28 16.04 0.11 4.37
C PHE A 28 15.31 1.28 3.71
N ARG A 29 15.91 2.47 3.71
CA ARG A 29 15.28 3.66 3.08
C ARG A 29 15.02 3.45 1.61
N THR A 30 15.98 2.89 0.88
CA THR A 30 15.85 2.62 -0.56
C THR A 30 14.78 1.58 -0.83
N ALA A 31 14.82 0.43 -0.14
CA ALA A 31 13.84 -0.64 -0.29
C ALA A 31 12.43 -0.14 0.05
N CYS A 32 12.27 0.50 1.21
CA CYS A 32 10.98 1.05 1.61
C CYS A 32 10.45 2.09 0.61
N THR A 33 11.29 3.03 0.16
CA THR A 33 10.85 4.05 -0.80
C THR A 33 10.40 3.41 -2.12
N ASN A 34 11.20 2.50 -2.67
CA ASN A 34 10.90 1.85 -3.95
C ASN A 34 9.62 1.01 -3.86
N ASP A 35 9.53 0.15 -2.85
CA ASP A 35 8.39 -0.75 -2.66
C ASP A 35 7.10 0.03 -2.36
N SER A 36 7.18 1.08 -1.54
CA SER A 36 6.03 1.92 -1.24
C SER A 36 5.54 2.66 -2.48
N ILE A 37 6.45 3.21 -3.29
CA ILE A 37 6.10 3.88 -4.55
C ILE A 37 5.50 2.90 -5.55
N GLU A 38 6.08 1.71 -5.70
CA GLU A 38 5.58 0.69 -6.62
C GLU A 38 4.17 0.25 -6.23
N LEU A 39 3.93 0.01 -4.94
CA LEU A 39 2.61 -0.35 -4.45
C LEU A 39 1.61 0.81 -4.64
N GLN A 40 1.98 2.05 -4.34
CA GLN A 40 1.12 3.21 -4.62
C GLN A 40 0.76 3.31 -6.11
N LYS A 41 1.69 3.05 -7.03
CA LYS A 41 1.39 3.00 -8.47
C LYS A 41 0.36 1.94 -8.81
N LYS A 42 0.44 0.75 -8.21
CA LYS A 42 -0.55 -0.33 -8.40
C LYS A 42 -1.93 0.07 -7.88
N ILE A 43 -1.99 0.73 -6.72
CA ILE A 43 -3.24 1.30 -6.16
C ILE A 43 -3.84 2.31 -7.14
N ILE A 44 -3.05 3.29 -7.60
CA ILE A 44 -3.47 4.33 -8.55
C ILE A 44 -4.02 3.72 -9.85
N VAL A 45 -3.38 2.66 -10.37
CA VAL A 45 -3.87 1.99 -11.57
C VAL A 45 -5.25 1.38 -11.32
N ALA A 46 -5.43 0.66 -10.21
CA ALA A 46 -6.72 0.07 -9.87
C ALA A 46 -7.82 1.15 -9.68
N GLU A 47 -7.49 2.28 -9.06
CA GLU A 47 -8.41 3.41 -8.90
C GLU A 47 -8.81 4.01 -10.25
N LYS A 48 -7.84 4.25 -11.14
CA LYS A 48 -8.12 4.73 -12.49
C LYS A 48 -9.04 3.78 -13.25
N THR A 49 -8.77 2.47 -13.18
CA THR A 49 -9.60 1.45 -13.82
C THR A 49 -11.02 1.46 -13.26
N LEU A 50 -11.17 1.56 -11.94
CA LEU A 50 -12.49 1.63 -11.30
C LEU A 50 -13.24 2.91 -11.69
N PHE A 51 -12.59 4.08 -11.61
CA PHE A 51 -13.22 5.36 -11.91
C PHE A 51 -13.56 5.54 -13.40
N ALA A 52 -12.84 4.87 -14.30
CA ALA A 52 -13.16 4.82 -15.72
C ALA A 52 -14.53 4.16 -16.00
N LEU A 53 -15.09 3.41 -15.04
CA LEU A 53 -16.41 2.80 -15.16
C LEU A 53 -17.56 3.74 -14.74
N ASN A 54 -17.26 4.88 -14.09
CA ASN A 54 -18.29 5.82 -13.63
C ASN A 54 -19.18 6.38 -14.77
N PRO A 55 -18.65 6.76 -15.95
CA PRO A 55 -19.50 7.21 -17.05
C PRO A 55 -20.50 6.13 -17.51
N VAL A 56 -20.08 4.86 -17.52
CA VAL A 56 -20.95 3.73 -17.89
C VAL A 56 -22.01 3.49 -16.83
N SER A 57 -21.63 3.51 -15.55
CA SER A 57 -22.56 3.46 -14.41
C SER A 57 -23.63 4.54 -14.52
N THR A 58 -23.21 5.78 -14.75
CA THR A 58 -24.11 6.94 -14.90
C THR A 58 -25.06 6.77 -16.08
N ALA A 59 -24.55 6.34 -17.25
CA ALA A 59 -25.40 6.10 -18.42
C ALA A 59 -26.46 5.02 -18.17
N LEU A 60 -26.08 3.91 -17.50
CA LEU A 60 -27.02 2.84 -17.15
C LEU A 60 -28.06 3.28 -16.11
N LYS A 61 -27.67 4.10 -15.11
CA LYS A 61 -28.61 4.68 -14.13
C LYS A 61 -29.64 5.57 -14.83
N ILE A 62 -29.19 6.44 -15.73
CA ILE A 62 -30.07 7.33 -16.51
C ILE A 62 -31.01 6.51 -17.38
N ALA A 63 -30.50 5.53 -18.14
CA ALA A 63 -31.30 4.67 -18.99
C ALA A 63 -32.37 3.90 -18.20
N TYR A 64 -32.00 3.37 -17.03
CA TYR A 64 -32.93 2.69 -16.14
C TYR A 64 -34.06 3.61 -15.68
N HIS A 65 -33.74 4.83 -15.22
CA HIS A 65 -34.76 5.79 -14.80
C HIS A 65 -35.69 6.24 -15.94
N ILE A 66 -35.16 6.45 -17.14
CA ILE A 66 -35.99 6.78 -18.31
C ILE A 66 -36.96 5.64 -18.61
N LEU A 67 -36.48 4.39 -18.61
CA LEU A 67 -37.34 3.23 -18.87
C LEU A 67 -38.41 3.02 -17.78
N GLU A 68 -38.12 3.30 -16.51
CA GLU A 68 -39.12 3.26 -15.44
C GLU A 68 -40.20 4.34 -15.64
N LEU A 69 -39.83 5.53 -16.12
CA LEU A 69 -40.80 6.57 -16.49
C LEU A 69 -41.64 6.16 -17.71
N GLU A 70 -41.01 5.57 -18.73
CA GLU A 70 -41.72 5.02 -19.90
C GLU A 70 -42.70 3.92 -19.50
N ARG A 71 -42.32 3.05 -18.56
CA ARG A 71 -43.18 1.99 -18.02
C ARG A 71 -44.42 2.56 -17.34
N LEU A 72 -44.29 3.65 -16.57
CA LEU A 72 -45.42 4.34 -15.97
C LEU A 72 -46.32 5.00 -17.03
N ALA A 73 -45.74 5.60 -18.06
CA ALA A 73 -46.50 6.19 -19.16
C ALA A 73 -47.23 5.12 -20.01
N ALA A 74 -46.65 3.93 -20.17
CA ALA A 74 -47.22 2.80 -20.89
C ALA A 74 -48.47 2.20 -20.21
N LEU A 75 -48.81 2.61 -18.98
CA LEU A 75 -50.11 2.28 -18.38
C LEU A 75 -51.28 2.81 -19.21
N ALA A 76 -51.07 3.87 -20.00
CA ALA A 76 -52.05 4.38 -20.96
C ALA A 76 -52.03 3.67 -22.32
N ASN A 77 -51.01 2.85 -22.61
CA ASN A 77 -50.90 2.03 -23.83
C ASN A 77 -50.27 0.66 -23.52
N PRO A 78 -51.09 -0.32 -23.08
CA PRO A 78 -50.61 -1.60 -22.56
C PRO A 78 -49.79 -2.44 -23.55
N GLU A 79 -49.95 -2.24 -24.85
CA GLU A 79 -49.21 -3.00 -25.88
C GLU A 79 -47.70 -2.72 -25.85
N LEU A 80 -47.28 -1.56 -25.34
CA LEU A 80 -45.87 -1.17 -25.23
C LEU A 80 -45.19 -1.72 -23.97
N LEU A 81 -45.97 -2.15 -22.97
CA LEU A 81 -45.47 -2.61 -21.68
C LEU A 81 -44.46 -3.78 -21.79
N PRO A 82 -44.73 -4.88 -22.52
CA PRO A 82 -43.77 -6.00 -22.61
C PRO A 82 -42.45 -5.60 -23.29
N ILE A 83 -42.47 -4.65 -24.22
CA ILE A 83 -41.26 -4.15 -24.89
C ILE A 83 -40.40 -3.35 -23.90
N ILE A 84 -41.03 -2.49 -23.08
CA ILE A 84 -40.34 -1.69 -22.08
C ILE A 84 -39.79 -2.58 -20.96
N GLU A 85 -40.56 -3.57 -20.49
CA GLU A 85 -40.11 -4.53 -19.47
C GLU A 85 -38.89 -5.33 -19.96
N ALA A 86 -38.88 -5.78 -21.21
CA ALA A 86 -37.72 -6.45 -21.80
C ALA A 86 -36.47 -5.53 -21.80
N LYS A 87 -36.62 -4.24 -22.11
CA LYS A 87 -35.51 -3.27 -22.04
C LYS A 87 -35.04 -3.04 -20.60
N ILE A 88 -35.96 -2.92 -19.64
CA ILE A 88 -35.63 -2.79 -18.21
C ILE A 88 -34.81 -3.99 -17.74
N GLN A 89 -35.20 -5.21 -18.12
CA GLN A 89 -34.45 -6.43 -17.81
C GLN A 89 -33.04 -6.40 -18.40
N GLN A 90 -32.88 -5.98 -19.66
CA GLN A 90 -31.58 -5.84 -20.31
C GLN A 90 -30.68 -4.83 -19.59
N VAL A 91 -31.20 -3.65 -19.26
CA VAL A 91 -30.44 -2.63 -18.52
C VAL A 91 -30.07 -3.12 -17.12
N THR A 92 -30.99 -3.80 -16.44
CA THR A 92 -30.74 -4.38 -15.11
C THR A 92 -29.63 -5.43 -15.16
N ALA A 93 -29.64 -6.32 -16.15
CA ALA A 93 -28.57 -7.30 -16.35
C ALA A 93 -27.21 -6.62 -16.62
N ALA A 94 -27.18 -5.57 -17.45
CA ALA A 94 -25.98 -4.79 -17.70
C ALA A 94 -25.45 -4.12 -16.42
N ARG A 95 -26.34 -3.56 -15.59
CA ARG A 95 -25.99 -2.98 -14.28
C ARG A 95 -25.41 -4.04 -13.34
N GLN A 96 -26.00 -5.22 -13.26
CA GLN A 96 -25.46 -6.32 -12.44
C GLN A 96 -24.07 -6.77 -12.92
N ALA A 97 -23.85 -6.86 -14.23
CA ALA A 97 -22.55 -7.20 -14.79
C ALA A 97 -21.48 -6.13 -14.48
N LEU A 98 -21.85 -4.85 -14.54
CA LEU A 98 -20.98 -3.75 -14.18
C LEU A 98 -20.63 -3.77 -12.69
N ASP A 99 -21.62 -3.95 -11.81
CA ASP A 99 -21.43 -4.06 -10.36
C ASP A 99 -20.48 -5.21 -10.00
N LYS A 100 -20.66 -6.38 -10.62
CA LYS A 100 -19.77 -7.53 -10.45
C LYS A 100 -18.33 -7.18 -10.87
N SER A 101 -18.16 -6.45 -11.98
CA SER A 101 -16.85 -6.04 -12.48
C SER A 101 -16.18 -5.03 -11.55
N GLN A 102 -16.91 -4.02 -11.08
CA GLN A 102 -16.41 -3.03 -10.11
C GLN A 102 -15.98 -3.71 -8.80
N LYS A 103 -16.82 -4.60 -8.25
CA LYS A 103 -16.49 -5.37 -7.04
C LYS A 103 -15.29 -6.30 -7.23
N ALA A 104 -15.13 -6.88 -8.42
CA ALA A 104 -13.95 -7.69 -8.75
C ALA A 104 -12.67 -6.85 -8.77
N ILE A 105 -12.70 -5.65 -9.34
CA ILE A 105 -11.56 -4.70 -9.32
C ILE A 105 -11.18 -4.35 -7.89
N ILE A 106 -12.16 -4.01 -7.04
CA ILE A 106 -11.93 -3.67 -5.63
C ILE A 106 -11.27 -4.84 -4.89
N ARG A 107 -11.83 -6.05 -4.98
CA ARG A 107 -11.27 -7.24 -4.32
C ARG A 107 -9.88 -7.59 -4.84
N ALA A 108 -9.65 -7.46 -6.13
CA ALA A 108 -8.34 -7.71 -6.73
C ALA A 108 -7.30 -6.70 -6.23
N ALA A 109 -7.68 -5.42 -6.14
CA ALA A 109 -6.80 -4.37 -5.60
C ALA A 109 -6.46 -4.63 -4.12
N GLU A 110 -7.45 -4.96 -3.29
CA GLU A 110 -7.22 -5.32 -1.88
C GLU A 110 -6.30 -6.53 -1.72
N LEU A 111 -6.45 -7.55 -2.56
CA LEU A 111 -5.60 -8.72 -2.55
C LEU A 111 -4.16 -8.36 -2.96
N ILE A 112 -3.98 -7.59 -4.03
CA ILE A 112 -2.67 -7.11 -4.49
C ILE A 112 -1.98 -6.34 -3.37
N ILE A 113 -2.69 -5.44 -2.69
CA ILE A 113 -2.14 -4.68 -1.55
C ILE A 113 -1.60 -5.63 -0.47
N LYS A 114 -2.41 -6.60 -0.04
CA LYS A 114 -2.01 -7.55 1.00
C LYS A 114 -0.80 -8.39 0.59
N VAL A 115 -0.80 -8.90 -0.65
CA VAL A 115 0.28 -9.73 -1.19
C VAL A 115 1.58 -8.94 -1.30
N GLU A 116 1.53 -7.72 -1.84
CA GLU A 116 2.73 -6.90 -2.03
C GLU A 116 3.30 -6.43 -0.69
N ILE A 117 2.47 -6.05 0.30
CA ILE A 117 2.95 -5.76 1.66
C ILE A 117 3.67 -6.96 2.28
N ALA A 118 3.10 -8.16 2.16
CA ALA A 118 3.72 -9.37 2.70
C ALA A 118 5.05 -9.67 1.98
N ARG A 119 5.06 -9.57 0.65
CA ARG A 119 6.26 -9.77 -0.18
C ARG A 119 7.37 -8.78 0.17
N SER A 120 7.05 -7.49 0.24
CA SER A 120 8.00 -6.43 0.64
C SER A 120 8.54 -6.65 2.04
N THR A 121 7.68 -7.03 2.99
CA THR A 121 8.11 -7.33 4.37
C THR A 121 9.08 -8.51 4.40
N VAL A 122 8.82 -9.58 3.64
CA VAL A 122 9.73 -10.73 3.53
C VAL A 122 11.05 -10.33 2.88
N ALA A 123 11.02 -9.56 1.79
CA ALA A 123 12.20 -9.09 1.09
C ALA A 123 13.09 -8.22 2.00
N MET A 124 12.50 -7.24 2.70
CA MET A 124 13.22 -6.36 3.63
C MET A 124 13.81 -7.15 4.80
N ASN A 125 13.06 -8.10 5.38
CA ASN A 125 13.58 -8.95 6.45
C ASN A 125 14.72 -9.86 5.97
N LYS A 126 14.66 -10.36 4.72
CA LYS A 126 15.77 -11.12 4.12
C LYS A 126 17.02 -10.26 3.97
N THR A 127 16.91 -9.05 3.42
CA THR A 127 18.04 -8.11 3.31
C THR A 127 18.61 -7.73 4.68
N ALA A 128 17.74 -7.55 5.67
CA ALA A 128 18.16 -7.30 7.05
C ALA A 128 18.92 -8.50 7.65
N TYR A 129 18.47 -9.73 7.38
CA TYR A 129 19.17 -10.95 7.80
C TYR A 129 20.55 -11.08 7.14
N GLU A 130 20.66 -10.85 5.84
CA GLU A 130 21.94 -10.87 5.12
C GLU A 130 22.91 -9.83 5.67
N THR A 131 22.39 -8.66 6.05
CA THR A 131 23.17 -7.59 6.69
C THR A 131 23.60 -8.00 8.08
N ARG A 132 22.72 -8.62 8.89
CA ARG A 132 23.07 -9.19 10.20
C ARG A 132 24.21 -10.20 10.11
N ASP A 133 24.10 -11.13 9.17
CA ASP A 133 25.01 -12.27 9.05
C ASP A 133 26.47 -11.83 8.86
N ARG A 134 26.69 -10.78 8.07
CA ARG A 134 28.00 -10.14 7.85
C ARG A 134 28.66 -9.61 9.14
N TRP A 135 27.87 -9.30 10.18
CA TRP A 135 28.34 -8.69 11.43
C TRP A 135 28.20 -9.60 12.64
N SER A 136 27.76 -10.84 12.44
CA SER A 136 27.46 -11.81 13.50
C SER A 136 28.65 -12.15 14.41
N TYR A 137 29.88 -11.97 13.91
CA TYR A 137 31.10 -12.14 14.70
C TYR A 137 31.28 -11.10 15.81
N PHE A 138 30.79 -9.88 15.59
CA PHE A 138 31.02 -8.73 16.48
C PHE A 138 29.76 -8.32 17.23
N LEU A 139 28.62 -8.39 16.56
CA LEU A 139 27.34 -7.89 17.03
C LEU A 139 26.30 -9.00 17.01
N GLN A 140 25.51 -9.07 18.07
CA GLN A 140 24.22 -9.71 18.03
C GLN A 140 23.18 -8.63 17.76
N SER A 141 22.36 -8.84 16.72
CA SER A 141 21.34 -7.87 16.34
C SER A 141 20.02 -8.53 15.98
N VAL A 142 18.95 -7.81 16.28
CA VAL A 142 17.57 -8.16 16.00
C VAL A 142 17.03 -7.07 15.09
N PHE A 143 16.61 -7.49 13.89
CA PHE A 143 15.98 -6.62 12.91
C PHE A 143 14.50 -6.96 12.84
N ILE A 144 13.66 -5.95 12.97
CA ILE A 144 12.21 -6.10 12.84
C ILE A 144 11.75 -5.06 11.83
N VAL A 145 11.31 -5.52 10.66
CA VAL A 145 10.57 -4.70 9.70
C VAL A 145 9.11 -5.12 9.77
N LYS A 146 8.23 -4.15 10.02
CA LYS A 146 6.79 -4.36 10.05
C LYS A 146 6.08 -3.24 9.28
N PRO A 147 5.00 -3.55 8.54
CA PRO A 147 4.12 -2.50 8.06
C PRO A 147 3.53 -1.75 9.26
N ASP A 148 3.43 -0.43 9.16
CA ASP A 148 2.79 0.42 10.18
C ASP A 148 1.30 0.08 10.29
N ARG A 149 0.66 -0.06 9.13
CA ARG A 149 -0.69 -0.60 8.95
C ARG A 149 -0.80 -1.32 7.61
N ILE A 150 -1.80 -2.18 7.47
CA ILE A 150 -2.17 -2.72 6.17
C ILE A 150 -2.99 -1.64 5.44
N PRO A 151 -2.51 -1.11 4.30
CA PRO A 151 -3.26 -0.14 3.52
C PRO A 151 -4.59 -0.73 3.04
N LYS A 152 -5.62 0.10 2.96
CA LYS A 152 -6.92 -0.28 2.41
C LYS A 152 -7.10 0.34 1.05
N PHE A 153 -7.87 -0.30 0.18
CA PHE A 153 -8.30 0.31 -1.06
C PHE A 153 -9.46 1.28 -0.77
N ALA A 154 -9.12 2.54 -0.47
CA ALA A 154 -10.00 3.49 0.20
C ALA A 154 -10.99 4.19 -0.77
N VAL A 155 -11.80 3.39 -1.44
CA VAL A 155 -12.87 3.82 -2.35
C VAL A 155 -14.25 3.57 -1.74
N GLN A 156 -15.23 4.41 -2.09
CA GLN A 156 -16.61 4.27 -1.64
C GLN A 156 -17.58 4.52 -2.81
N PRO A 157 -18.74 3.83 -2.83
CA PRO A 157 -19.79 4.13 -3.79
C PRO A 157 -20.48 5.46 -3.45
N ASP A 158 -21.07 6.10 -4.46
CA ASP A 158 -21.90 7.30 -4.31
C ASP A 158 -23.30 7.01 -3.75
N SER A 159 -23.72 5.75 -3.80
CA SER A 159 -25.05 5.28 -3.38
C SER A 159 -25.03 3.79 -3.03
N ASP A 160 -26.05 3.30 -2.33
CA ASP A 160 -26.24 1.85 -2.08
C ASP A 160 -26.80 1.08 -3.29
N ASP A 161 -26.89 1.75 -4.45
CA ASP A 161 -27.47 1.21 -5.67
C ASP A 161 -26.51 0.27 -6.43
N ILE A 162 -27.07 -0.61 -7.27
CA ILE A 162 -26.32 -1.49 -8.16
C ILE A 162 -25.62 -0.65 -9.23
N ALA A 163 -24.35 -0.98 -9.50
CA ALA A 163 -23.50 -0.25 -10.43
C ALA A 163 -23.38 1.22 -10.04
N SER A 164 -22.97 1.48 -8.79
CA SER A 164 -22.72 2.83 -8.29
C SER A 164 -21.47 3.46 -8.90
N ASN A 165 -21.39 4.79 -8.89
CA ASN A 165 -20.12 5.46 -9.17
C ASN A 165 -19.23 5.32 -7.95
N TYR A 166 -17.93 5.14 -8.16
CA TYR A 166 -16.97 5.08 -7.07
C TYR A 166 -16.13 6.35 -7.02
N GLY A 167 -15.84 6.78 -5.79
CA GLY A 167 -14.94 7.87 -5.49
C GLY A 167 -13.98 7.51 -4.36
N LEU A 168 -13.05 8.42 -4.06
CA LEU A 168 -12.18 8.29 -2.90
C LEU A 168 -12.96 8.58 -1.61
N THR A 169 -12.68 7.81 -0.56
CA THR A 169 -13.19 8.07 0.78
C THR A 169 -12.61 9.34 1.37
N LYS A 170 -13.30 9.92 2.36
CA LYS A 170 -12.71 10.99 3.19
C LYS A 170 -11.54 10.43 3.97
N GLY A 171 -10.34 11.00 3.79
CA GLY A 171 -9.13 10.52 4.45
C GLY A 171 -8.38 9.41 3.70
N TYR A 172 -8.69 9.17 2.42
CA TYR A 172 -8.05 8.15 1.58
C TYR A 172 -6.51 8.14 1.69
N LYS A 173 -5.87 9.32 1.77
CA LYS A 173 -4.41 9.46 1.91
C LYS A 173 -3.87 8.67 3.10
N GLN A 174 -4.55 8.73 4.23
CA GLN A 174 -4.15 7.98 5.42
C GLN A 174 -4.46 6.49 5.19
N GLU A 175 -5.70 6.15 4.82
CA GLU A 175 -6.09 4.74 4.65
C GLU A 175 -5.28 3.96 3.61
N GLN A 176 -4.84 4.62 2.54
CA GLN A 176 -4.03 4.04 1.45
C GLN A 176 -2.53 4.19 1.65
N MET A 177 -2.08 4.91 2.68
CA MET A 177 -0.64 5.10 2.91
C MET A 177 0.05 3.75 3.10
N VAL A 178 1.11 3.54 2.33
CA VAL A 178 2.00 2.38 2.48
C VAL A 178 3.16 2.84 3.33
N ALA A 179 3.26 2.33 4.55
CA ALA A 179 4.29 2.71 5.50
C ALA A 179 4.87 1.50 6.22
N TYR A 180 6.17 1.56 6.47
CA TYR A 180 6.96 0.53 7.14
C TYR A 180 7.73 1.15 8.30
N ASN A 181 7.71 0.44 9.42
CA ASN A 181 8.51 0.73 10.60
C ASN A 181 9.65 -0.29 10.69
N TRP A 182 10.84 0.22 10.97
CA TRP A 182 12.06 -0.55 11.15
C TRP A 182 12.61 -0.35 12.55
N GLN A 183 12.88 -1.45 13.23
CA GLN A 183 13.56 -1.46 14.51
C GLN A 183 14.83 -2.32 14.40
N LEU A 184 15.96 -1.74 14.75
CA LEU A 184 17.25 -2.42 14.87
C LEU A 184 17.70 -2.34 16.33
N LEU A 185 17.67 -3.47 17.01
CA LEU A 185 18.30 -3.65 18.32
C LEU A 185 19.64 -4.34 18.12
N PHE A 186 20.71 -3.80 18.70
CA PHE A 186 22.03 -4.44 18.64
C PHE A 186 22.72 -4.42 20.00
N PHE A 187 23.57 -5.41 20.20
CA PHE A 187 24.44 -5.56 21.36
C PHE A 187 25.74 -6.26 20.96
N THR A 188 26.86 -5.90 21.60
CA THR A 188 28.11 -6.64 21.42
C THR A 188 27.98 -8.04 21.99
N LYS A 189 28.58 -9.02 21.31
CA LYS A 189 28.55 -10.42 21.74
C LYS A 189 29.37 -10.60 23.04
N ASN A 190 28.98 -11.55 23.90
CA ASN A 190 29.62 -11.81 25.20
C ASN A 190 31.16 -11.91 25.12
N ASP A 191 31.67 -12.54 24.06
CA ASP A 191 33.11 -12.74 23.82
C ASP A 191 33.88 -11.40 23.61
N VAL A 192 33.17 -10.34 23.22
CA VAL A 192 33.73 -9.01 22.90
C VAL A 192 33.31 -7.95 23.94
N GLN A 193 32.28 -8.24 24.77
CA GLN A 193 31.77 -7.31 25.79
C GLN A 193 32.82 -6.86 26.80
N GLN A 194 33.78 -7.72 27.15
CA GLN A 194 34.85 -7.37 28.09
C GLN A 194 35.75 -6.23 27.61
N VAL A 195 35.83 -6.04 26.28
CA VAL A 195 36.66 -5.02 25.64
C VAL A 195 35.80 -3.86 25.14
N LEU A 196 34.58 -4.16 24.70
CA LEU A 196 33.69 -3.18 24.11
C LEU A 196 32.23 -3.54 24.38
N GLU A 197 31.62 -2.83 25.32
CA GLU A 197 30.19 -2.88 25.57
C GLU A 197 29.48 -1.87 24.67
N SER A 198 28.57 -2.35 23.82
CA SER A 198 27.67 -1.45 23.10
C SER A 198 26.27 -2.04 23.06
N ARG A 199 25.28 -1.18 23.24
CA ARG A 199 23.87 -1.47 23.07
C ARG A 199 23.19 -0.27 22.44
N GLY A 200 22.29 -0.53 21.50
CA GLY A 200 21.46 0.55 20.96
C GLY A 200 20.19 0.03 20.31
N LEU A 201 19.22 0.94 20.26
CA LEU A 201 17.98 0.78 19.52
C LEU A 201 17.93 1.89 18.47
N PHE A 202 17.62 1.51 17.24
CA PHE A 202 17.43 2.44 16.14
C PHE A 202 16.06 2.20 15.53
N GLU A 203 15.25 3.25 15.46
CA GLU A 203 13.91 3.22 14.89
C GLU A 203 13.86 4.13 13.66
N MET A 204 13.23 3.64 12.59
CA MET A 204 12.94 4.45 11.41
C MET A 204 11.57 4.14 10.86
N ALA A 205 11.00 5.16 10.23
CA ALA A 205 9.74 5.05 9.54
C ALA A 205 9.91 5.59 8.11
N CYS A 206 9.47 4.83 7.12
CA CYS A 206 9.35 5.31 5.75
C CYS A 206 8.01 4.90 5.14
N GLY A 207 7.44 5.74 4.28
CA GLY A 207 6.20 5.44 3.61
C GLY A 207 5.94 6.34 2.41
N ALA A 208 4.96 5.94 1.61
CA ALA A 208 4.46 6.70 0.49
C ALA A 208 2.93 6.76 0.52
N THR A 209 2.39 7.90 0.11
CA THR A 209 0.96 8.11 -0.13
C THR A 209 0.75 8.65 -1.52
N ALA A 210 -0.37 8.29 -2.15
CA ALA A 210 -0.84 8.97 -3.34
C ALA A 210 -1.62 10.22 -2.94
N ASP A 211 -1.41 11.31 -3.67
CA ASP A 211 -2.25 12.48 -3.70
C ASP A 211 -2.87 12.64 -5.10
N LYS A 212 -4.17 12.92 -5.14
CA LYS A 212 -4.92 13.22 -6.34
C LYS A 212 -5.19 14.73 -6.36
N ASP A 213 -4.29 15.46 -7.00
CA ASP A 213 -4.39 16.91 -7.13
C ASP A 213 -4.95 17.27 -8.53
N ASP A 214 -6.19 17.78 -8.55
CA ASP A 214 -7.05 18.31 -9.66
C ASP A 214 -7.03 17.68 -11.07
N LYS A 215 -6.20 16.65 -11.33
CA LYS A 215 -6.10 15.79 -12.53
C LYS A 215 -4.90 14.83 -12.49
N LYS A 216 -3.92 15.01 -11.60
CA LYS A 216 -2.69 14.21 -11.57
C LYS A 216 -2.57 13.44 -10.26
N TRP A 217 -2.06 12.23 -10.40
CA TRP A 217 -1.67 11.40 -9.27
C TRP A 217 -0.20 11.65 -8.98
N LEU A 218 0.10 12.11 -7.78
CA LEU A 218 1.45 12.33 -7.27
C LEU A 218 1.70 11.36 -6.13
N VAL A 219 2.87 10.72 -6.12
CA VAL A 219 3.27 9.88 -4.99
C VAL A 219 4.20 10.69 -4.12
N GLU A 220 3.77 10.96 -2.89
CA GLU A 220 4.54 11.68 -1.89
C GLU A 220 5.27 10.70 -0.98
N ILE A 221 6.57 10.89 -0.79
CA ILE A 221 7.37 10.14 0.17
C ILE A 221 7.31 10.86 1.51
N ARG A 222 6.90 10.16 2.56
CA ARG A 222 6.96 10.64 3.93
C ARG A 222 8.07 9.90 4.69
N LYS A 223 8.91 10.67 5.36
CA LYS A 223 10.01 10.18 6.20
C LYS A 223 9.73 10.57 7.64
N ASP A 224 9.80 9.60 8.54
CA ASP A 224 9.67 9.74 10.00
C ASP A 224 8.29 10.27 10.51
N LYS A 225 7.62 9.45 11.34
CA LYS A 225 6.25 9.57 11.92
C LYS A 225 5.08 9.48 10.91
N PHE A 226 4.09 8.62 11.21
CA PHE A 226 2.96 8.23 10.34
C PHE A 226 1.62 8.21 11.07
#